data_AF-H0EXC0-F1
#
_entry.id   AF-H0EXC0-F1
#
_cell.length_a   1.000
_cell.length_b   1.000
_cell.length_c   1.000
_cell.angle_alpha   90.00
_cell.angle_beta   90.00
_cell.angle_gamma   90.00
#
_symmetry.space_group_name_H-M   'P 1'
#
loop_
_entity.id
_entity.type
_entity.pdbx_description
1 polymer ?
#
loop_
_entity_poly.entity_id
_entity_poly.type
_entity_poly.pdbx_seq_one_letter_code
_entity_poly.pdbx_strand_id
1 'polypeptide(L)'
;MAEAIKAQEYLQQRIKAKTATNSFRTIPIIDLTRSFSDSLEDRQSVANEIHEACTKVGFFYITNHGISKDACDAALKLASRFFHELPQESKDAIHMKKSDQFRGYEPASFSSVVGDPTEKETKEAFNWGYEAGLDPTGGDGAYVELDGSSKGSPNQWPSEDEIPGFYKGIAEYYGEACFDGAREVLMVIRGKTTSQKSFEATE
;
A
#
# COMPACT_ATOMS: atom_id res chain seq x y z
N MET A 1 -2.71 -21.91 21.13
CA MET A 1 -2.99 -20.96 22.24
C MET A 1 -1.73 -20.62 23.04
N ALA A 2 -0.97 -21.61 23.55
CA ALA A 2 0.27 -21.35 24.29
C ALA A 2 1.38 -20.66 23.46
N GLU A 3 1.49 -20.96 22.16
CA GLU A 3 2.47 -20.30 21.26
C GLU A 3 2.11 -18.84 20.96
N ALA A 4 0.83 -18.52 20.80
CA ALA A 4 0.36 -17.16 20.60
C ALA A 4 0.64 -16.28 21.83
N ILE A 5 0.48 -16.84 23.03
CA ILE A 5 0.82 -16.16 24.30
C ILE A 5 2.32 -15.88 24.36
N LYS A 6 3.18 -16.86 24.03
CA LYS A 6 4.65 -16.65 23.97
C LYS A 6 5.07 -15.60 22.95
N ALA A 7 4.45 -15.60 21.77
CA ALA A 7 4.72 -14.59 20.74
C ALA A 7 4.32 -13.18 21.22
N GLN A 8 3.18 -13.07 21.90
CA GLN A 8 2.72 -11.80 22.46
C GLN A 8 3.60 -11.31 23.60
N GLU A 9 4.02 -12.19 24.52
CA GLU A 9 4.97 -11.87 25.59
C GLU A 9 6.33 -11.42 25.04
N TYR A 10 6.82 -12.09 23.99
CA TYR A 10 8.05 -11.71 23.29
C TYR A 10 7.95 -10.32 22.64
N LEU A 11 6.84 -10.04 21.96
CA LEU A 11 6.55 -8.71 21.39
C LEU A 11 6.50 -7.63 22.46
N GLN A 12 5.79 -7.89 23.56
CA GLN A 12 5.67 -6.96 24.69
C GLN A 12 7.04 -6.66 25.34
N GLN A 13 7.89 -7.68 25.51
CA GLN A 13 9.26 -7.49 26.01
C GLN A 13 10.09 -6.61 25.07
N ARG A 14 9.97 -6.81 23.74
CA ARG A 14 10.69 -5.98 22.76
C ARG A 14 10.20 -4.55 22.71
N ILE A 15 8.89 -4.33 22.79
CA ILE A 15 8.30 -2.99 22.87
C ILE A 15 8.85 -2.26 24.09
N LYS A 16 8.81 -2.90 25.26
CA LYS A 16 9.30 -2.34 26.53
C LYS A 16 10.80 -2.05 26.52
N ALA A 17 11.61 -2.92 25.92
CA ALA A 17 13.05 -2.70 25.77
C ALA A 17 13.40 -1.54 24.81
N LYS A 18 12.54 -1.26 23.82
CA LYS A 18 12.73 -0.19 22.83
C LYS A 18 12.21 1.17 23.29
N THR A 19 11.45 1.22 24.40
CA THR A 19 10.94 2.47 25.00
C THR A 19 12.02 3.25 25.78
N ALA A 20 13.29 2.82 25.77
CA ALA A 20 14.39 3.66 26.21
C ALA A 20 14.51 4.87 25.27
N THR A 21 14.09 6.02 25.78
CA THR A 21 13.71 7.24 25.08
C THR A 21 14.85 7.86 24.24
N ASN A 22 14.78 7.69 22.92
CA ASN A 22 15.11 8.77 21.99
C ASN A 22 13.77 9.33 21.48
N SER A 23 13.27 10.39 22.13
CA SER A 23 12.12 11.12 21.64
C SER A 23 12.52 11.93 20.42
N PHE A 24 12.30 11.39 19.22
CA PHE A 24 12.45 12.17 18.00
C PHE A 24 11.34 13.23 17.98
N ARG A 25 11.73 14.52 18.03
CA ARG A 25 10.79 15.65 18.07
C ARG A 25 10.10 15.93 16.73
N THR A 26 10.58 15.34 15.65
CA THR A 26 10.10 15.61 14.28
C THR A 26 10.09 14.33 13.46
N ILE A 27 9.02 14.14 12.69
CA ILE A 27 8.92 13.05 11.72
C ILE A 27 9.77 13.46 10.50
N PRO A 28 10.71 12.62 10.04
CA PRO A 28 11.51 12.93 8.85
C PRO A 28 10.62 13.16 7.63
N ILE A 29 10.98 14.16 6.82
CA ILE A 29 10.40 14.41 5.49
C ILE A 29 11.54 14.21 4.50
N ILE A 30 11.38 13.24 3.59
CA ILE A 30 12.39 12.86 2.61
C ILE A 30 11.97 13.36 1.23
N ASP A 31 12.85 14.13 0.59
CA ASP A 31 12.67 14.63 -0.77
C ASP A 31 13.20 13.60 -1.78
N LEU A 32 12.31 13.07 -2.63
CA LEU A 32 12.67 12.08 -3.63
C LEU A 32 13.26 12.69 -4.91
N THR A 33 13.39 14.02 -5.05
CA THR A 33 13.91 14.64 -6.29
C THR A 33 15.25 14.04 -6.74
N ARG A 34 16.16 13.79 -5.80
CA ARG A 34 17.48 13.21 -6.09
C ARG A 34 17.46 11.71 -6.38
N SER A 35 16.37 11.00 -6.08
CA SER A 35 16.26 9.58 -6.44
C SER A 35 16.14 9.40 -7.96
N PHE A 36 15.51 10.36 -8.64
CA PHE A 36 15.37 10.35 -10.10
C PHE A 36 16.65 10.82 -10.85
N SER A 37 17.73 11.15 -10.14
CA SER A 37 19.01 11.55 -10.75
C SER A 37 19.72 10.36 -11.40
N ASP A 38 20.47 10.61 -12.48
CA ASP A 38 21.37 9.60 -13.08
C ASP A 38 22.57 9.27 -12.19
N SER A 39 22.92 10.17 -11.26
CA SER A 39 24.02 9.98 -10.31
C SER A 39 23.71 8.90 -9.27
N LEU A 40 24.59 7.91 -9.16
CA LEU A 40 24.50 6.88 -8.11
C LEU A 40 24.64 7.47 -6.71
N GLU A 41 25.50 8.48 -6.55
CA GLU A 41 25.72 9.15 -5.26
C GLU A 41 24.46 9.86 -4.76
N ASP A 42 23.75 10.54 -5.66
CA ASP A 42 22.48 11.20 -5.34
C ASP A 42 21.45 10.20 -4.83
N ARG A 43 21.27 9.09 -5.57
CA ARG A 43 20.34 8.02 -5.19
C ARG A 43 20.72 7.36 -3.87
N GLN A 44 22.01 7.10 -3.66
CA GLN A 44 22.50 6.50 -2.41
C GLN A 44 22.29 7.43 -1.21
N SER A 45 22.40 8.75 -1.40
CA SER A 45 22.07 9.74 -0.35
C SER A 45 20.62 9.58 0.11
N VAL A 46 19.67 9.55 -0.84
CA VAL A 46 18.25 9.37 -0.52
C VAL A 46 17.98 8.01 0.13
N ALA A 47 18.64 6.95 -0.36
CA ALA A 47 18.54 5.61 0.23
C ALA A 47 19.00 5.58 1.70
N ASN A 48 20.09 6.29 2.00
CA ASN A 48 20.61 6.39 3.35
C ASN A 48 19.64 7.16 4.26
N GLU A 49 19.03 8.24 3.78
CA GLU A 49 17.99 8.98 4.52
C GLU A 49 16.78 8.09 4.86
N ILE A 50 16.30 7.30 3.88
CA ILE A 50 15.23 6.32 4.08
C ILE A 50 15.64 5.26 5.10
N HIS A 51 16.85 4.72 4.98
CA HIS A 51 17.38 3.73 5.91
C HIS A 51 17.44 4.27 7.34
N GLU A 52 17.95 5.49 7.52
CA GLU A 52 17.99 6.13 8.83
C GLU A 52 16.59 6.36 9.40
N ALA A 53 15.65 6.85 8.59
CA ALA A 53 14.27 7.06 9.04
C ALA A 53 13.61 5.75 9.46
N CYS A 54 13.77 4.68 8.69
CA CYS A 54 13.26 3.34 9.01
C CYS A 54 13.89 2.76 10.30
N THR A 55 15.20 2.91 10.49
CA THR A 55 15.92 2.28 11.62
C THR A 55 15.80 3.06 12.92
N LYS A 56 15.73 4.39 12.84
CA LYS A 56 15.67 5.27 14.01
C LYS A 56 14.22 5.59 14.41
N VAL A 57 13.35 5.93 13.45
CA VAL A 57 11.98 6.43 13.71
C VAL A 57 10.92 5.37 13.42
N GLY A 58 11.08 4.62 12.32
CA GLY A 58 10.16 3.59 11.85
C GLY A 58 9.11 4.07 10.84
N PHE A 59 9.05 5.38 10.56
CA PHE A 59 8.17 5.99 9.55
C PHE A 59 8.68 7.40 9.15
N PHE A 60 8.25 7.88 7.98
CA PHE A 60 8.63 9.18 7.41
C PHE A 60 7.56 9.65 6.41
N TYR A 61 7.58 10.95 6.09
CA TYR A 61 6.84 11.52 4.96
C TYR A 61 7.75 11.59 3.73
N ILE A 62 7.15 11.54 2.54
CA ILE A 62 7.84 11.75 1.27
C ILE A 62 7.29 12.99 0.57
N THR A 63 8.15 13.73 -0.12
CA THR A 63 7.80 14.84 -1.01
C THR A 63 8.45 14.65 -2.37
N ASN A 64 7.93 15.34 -3.40
CA ASN A 64 8.45 15.27 -4.77
C ASN A 64 8.50 13.83 -5.32
N HIS A 65 7.50 13.02 -4.97
CA HIS A 65 7.38 11.60 -5.31
C HIS A 65 6.85 11.32 -6.72
N GLY A 66 6.59 12.35 -7.54
CA GLY A 66 6.10 12.20 -8.92
C GLY A 66 4.59 11.98 -9.07
N ILE A 67 3.90 11.44 -8.05
CA ILE A 67 2.43 11.28 -8.06
C ILE A 67 1.75 12.65 -8.19
N SER A 68 0.87 12.78 -9.19
CA SER A 68 0.14 14.01 -9.46
C SER A 68 -0.89 14.30 -8.36
N LYS A 69 -1.10 15.59 -8.08
CA LYS A 69 -2.15 16.01 -7.16
C LYS A 69 -3.54 15.63 -7.69
N ASP A 70 -3.73 15.73 -8.99
CA ASP A 70 -5.02 15.44 -9.64
C ASP A 70 -5.39 13.95 -9.50
N ALA A 71 -4.43 13.03 -9.63
CA ALA A 71 -4.67 11.60 -9.38
C ALA A 71 -5.07 11.34 -7.92
N CYS A 72 -4.38 11.96 -6.96
CA CYS A 72 -4.73 11.87 -5.53
C CYS A 72 -6.16 12.40 -5.27
N ASP A 73 -6.48 13.59 -5.77
CA ASP A 73 -7.79 14.22 -5.58
C ASP A 73 -8.90 13.39 -6.24
N ALA A 74 -8.65 12.84 -7.43
CA ALA A 74 -9.59 11.97 -8.14
C ALA A 74 -9.87 10.69 -7.36
N ALA A 75 -8.84 10.02 -6.84
CA ALA A 75 -8.99 8.82 -6.02
C ALA A 75 -9.80 9.10 -4.73
N LEU A 76 -9.50 10.20 -4.04
CA LEU A 76 -10.25 10.62 -2.84
C LEU A 76 -11.71 10.93 -3.15
N LYS A 77 -11.98 11.59 -4.27
CA LYS A 77 -13.35 11.85 -4.73
C LYS A 77 -14.09 10.54 -5.05
N LEU A 78 -13.44 9.59 -5.71
CA LEU A 78 -14.02 8.28 -6.00
C LEU A 78 -14.31 7.49 -4.72
N ALA A 79 -13.41 7.51 -3.74
CA ALA A 79 -13.65 6.90 -2.43
C ALA A 79 -14.86 7.53 -1.72
N SER A 80 -14.96 8.87 -1.73
CA SER A 80 -16.11 9.59 -1.18
C SER A 80 -17.41 9.17 -1.85
N ARG A 81 -17.44 9.10 -3.19
CA ARG A 81 -18.61 8.62 -3.94
C ARG A 81 -18.96 7.18 -3.59
N PHE A 82 -17.98 6.28 -3.53
CA PHE A 82 -18.19 4.89 -3.17
C PHE A 82 -18.87 4.74 -1.81
N PHE A 83 -18.40 5.42 -0.77
CA PHE A 83 -18.94 5.24 0.57
C PHE A 83 -20.26 5.97 0.81
N HIS A 84 -20.53 7.09 0.10
CA HIS A 84 -21.72 7.91 0.30
C HIS A 84 -22.84 7.71 -0.73
N GLU A 85 -22.52 7.33 -1.96
CA GLU A 85 -23.49 7.22 -3.06
C GLU A 85 -23.88 5.77 -3.36
N LEU A 86 -22.98 4.81 -3.18
CA LEU A 86 -23.25 3.40 -3.47
C LEU A 86 -24.23 2.82 -2.44
N PRO A 87 -25.36 2.21 -2.86
CA PRO A 87 -26.28 1.57 -1.94
C PRO A 87 -25.60 0.49 -1.10
N GLN A 88 -26.07 0.31 0.14
CA GLN A 88 -25.49 -0.69 1.05
C GLN A 88 -25.58 -2.11 0.47
N GLU A 89 -26.67 -2.44 -0.23
CA GLU A 89 -26.82 -3.74 -0.89
C GLU A 89 -25.73 -3.99 -1.94
N SER A 90 -25.38 -2.96 -2.72
CA SER A 90 -24.32 -3.03 -3.72
C SER A 90 -22.93 -3.13 -3.06
N LYS A 91 -22.70 -2.43 -1.93
CA LYS A 91 -21.49 -2.62 -1.10
C LYS A 91 -21.39 -4.05 -0.56
N ASP A 92 -22.50 -4.60 -0.06
CA ASP A 92 -22.56 -5.98 0.46
C ASP A 92 -22.43 -7.03 -0.65
N ALA A 93 -22.83 -6.69 -1.88
CA ALA A 93 -22.67 -7.54 -3.06
C ALA A 93 -21.18 -7.86 -3.31
N ILE A 94 -20.30 -6.87 -3.12
CA ILE A 94 -18.84 -6.95 -3.28
C ILE A 94 -18.09 -7.10 -1.94
N HIS A 95 -18.74 -7.63 -0.90
CA HIS A 95 -18.10 -7.83 0.40
C HIS A 95 -16.86 -8.74 0.29
N MET A 96 -15.76 -8.35 0.95
CA MET A 96 -14.49 -9.09 0.98
C MET A 96 -14.57 -10.57 1.38
N LYS A 97 -15.60 -11.00 2.12
CA LYS A 97 -15.82 -12.43 2.46
C LYS A 97 -16.13 -13.30 1.24
N LYS A 98 -16.53 -12.69 0.12
CA LYS A 98 -16.83 -13.36 -1.14
C LYS A 98 -15.60 -13.52 -2.04
N SER A 99 -14.43 -13.04 -1.58
CA SER A 99 -13.15 -13.13 -2.28
C SER A 99 -12.18 -13.97 -1.45
N ASP A 100 -11.53 -14.96 -2.08
CA ASP A 100 -10.51 -15.78 -1.42
C ASP A 100 -9.30 -14.96 -0.93
N GLN A 101 -9.02 -13.82 -1.59
CA GLN A 101 -7.92 -12.91 -1.24
C GLN A 101 -8.39 -11.63 -0.52
N PHE A 102 -9.57 -11.66 0.13
CA PHE A 102 -10.09 -10.54 0.93
C PHE A 102 -10.20 -9.20 0.16
N ARG A 103 -10.49 -9.22 -1.15
CA ARG A 103 -10.69 -8.02 -1.98
C ARG A 103 -12.15 -7.55 -1.90
N GLY A 104 -12.41 -6.26 -1.95
CA GLY A 104 -13.75 -5.67 -1.95
C GLY A 104 -14.08 -4.92 -0.65
N TYR A 105 -15.37 -4.77 -0.39
CA TYR A 105 -15.89 -3.97 0.72
C TYR A 105 -15.71 -4.66 2.09
N GLU A 106 -15.26 -3.87 3.05
CA GLU A 106 -15.12 -4.21 4.46
C GLU A 106 -16.02 -3.27 5.30
N PRO A 107 -17.13 -3.77 5.87
CA PRO A 107 -17.94 -2.98 6.78
C PRO A 107 -17.22 -2.77 8.12
N ALA A 108 -17.54 -1.68 8.82
CA ALA A 108 -16.97 -1.36 10.13
C ALA A 108 -17.09 -2.48 11.17
N SER A 109 -18.16 -3.26 11.11
CA SER A 109 -18.37 -4.41 12.00
C SER A 109 -17.46 -5.62 11.74
N PHE A 110 -16.67 -5.62 10.66
CA PHE A 110 -15.86 -6.76 10.25
C PHE A 110 -14.63 -6.93 11.16
N SER A 111 -13.76 -5.92 11.23
CA SER A 111 -12.55 -5.94 12.05
C SER A 111 -12.80 -5.45 13.48
N SER A 112 -12.02 -5.97 14.43
CA SER A 112 -11.98 -5.46 15.81
C SER A 112 -10.78 -4.52 16.00
N VAL A 113 -10.86 -3.65 17.00
CA VAL A 113 -9.79 -2.70 17.34
C VAL A 113 -8.53 -3.47 17.75
N VAL A 114 -7.36 -3.00 17.30
CA VAL A 114 -6.08 -3.62 17.66
C VAL A 114 -5.86 -3.52 19.17
N GLY A 115 -5.77 -4.68 19.83
CA GLY A 115 -5.58 -4.76 21.28
C GLY A 115 -6.87 -4.94 22.09
N ASP A 116 -8.04 -4.77 21.46
CA ASP A 116 -9.35 -5.08 22.07
C ASP A 116 -10.24 -5.83 21.06
N PRO A 117 -10.31 -7.17 21.12
CA PRO A 117 -11.13 -7.95 20.21
C PRO A 117 -12.65 -7.77 20.44
N THR A 118 -13.06 -7.20 21.58
CA THR A 118 -14.46 -6.98 21.94
C THR A 118 -15.04 -5.71 21.32
N GLU A 119 -14.18 -4.75 21.00
CA GLU A 119 -14.57 -3.50 20.34
C GLU A 119 -14.44 -3.63 18.82
N LYS A 120 -15.47 -3.20 18.10
CA LYS A 120 -15.48 -3.17 16.63
C LYS A 120 -14.90 -1.88 16.10
N GLU A 121 -14.24 -1.98 14.95
CA GLU A 121 -13.76 -0.80 14.25
C GLU A 121 -14.92 0.10 13.81
N THR A 122 -14.62 1.38 13.63
CA THR A 122 -15.61 2.38 13.14
C THR A 122 -15.40 2.73 11.67
N LYS A 123 -14.29 2.28 11.08
CA LYS A 123 -13.95 2.49 9.67
C LYS A 123 -14.63 1.45 8.78
N GLU A 124 -15.19 1.88 7.66
CA GLU A 124 -15.38 1.01 6.50
C GLU A 124 -14.17 1.12 5.56
N ALA A 125 -13.93 0.11 4.74
CA ALA A 125 -12.83 0.10 3.78
C ALA A 125 -13.21 -0.59 2.46
N PHE A 126 -12.44 -0.30 1.43
CA PHE A 126 -12.47 -1.00 0.16
C PHE A 126 -11.06 -1.48 -0.14
N ASN A 127 -10.88 -2.80 -0.21
CA ASN A 127 -9.57 -3.44 -0.33
C ASN A 127 -9.38 -3.95 -1.75
N TRP A 128 -8.25 -3.65 -2.39
CA TRP A 128 -7.88 -4.23 -3.68
C TRP A 128 -6.42 -4.68 -3.69
N GLY A 129 -6.10 -5.57 -4.62
CA GLY A 129 -4.76 -6.07 -4.89
C GLY A 129 -4.30 -5.68 -6.29
N TYR A 130 -3.07 -6.06 -6.60
CA TYR A 130 -2.53 -5.89 -7.95
C TYR A 130 -3.32 -6.74 -8.96
N GLU A 131 -3.59 -6.16 -10.11
CA GLU A 131 -4.00 -6.85 -11.32
C GLU A 131 -3.39 -6.12 -12.53
N ALA A 132 -3.16 -6.84 -13.62
CA ALA A 132 -2.51 -6.29 -14.82
C ALA A 132 -3.22 -5.05 -15.40
N GLY A 133 -4.54 -4.93 -15.22
CA GLY A 133 -5.30 -3.77 -15.68
C GLY A 133 -5.09 -2.49 -14.86
N LEU A 134 -4.56 -2.60 -13.63
CA LEU A 134 -4.12 -1.45 -12.83
C LEU A 134 -2.69 -1.02 -13.16
N ASP A 135 -1.98 -1.80 -13.99
CA ASP A 135 -0.61 -1.53 -14.39
C ASP A 135 -0.60 -0.82 -15.75
N PRO A 136 -0.06 0.40 -15.86
CA PRO A 136 0.02 1.09 -17.15
C PRO A 136 0.93 0.37 -18.17
N THR A 137 1.79 -0.54 -17.72
CA THR A 137 2.62 -1.39 -18.58
C THR A 137 1.92 -2.70 -18.98
N GLY A 138 0.76 -3.00 -18.40
CA GLY A 138 0.02 -4.25 -18.59
C GLY A 138 0.57 -5.43 -17.77
N GLY A 139 1.56 -5.20 -16.92
CA GLY A 139 2.22 -6.22 -16.11
C GLY A 139 3.19 -7.11 -16.90
N ASP A 140 3.98 -7.89 -16.15
CA ASP A 140 4.96 -8.83 -16.71
C ASP A 140 4.47 -10.29 -16.70
N GLY A 141 3.26 -10.52 -16.20
CA GLY A 141 2.68 -11.86 -16.04
C GLY A 141 3.34 -12.70 -14.93
N ALA A 142 4.24 -12.12 -14.13
CA ALA A 142 4.96 -12.81 -13.07
C ALA A 142 4.34 -12.65 -11.68
N TYR A 143 3.33 -11.78 -11.53
CA TYR A 143 2.64 -11.61 -10.26
C TYR A 143 1.98 -12.92 -9.80
N VAL A 144 2.20 -13.24 -8.53
CA VAL A 144 1.56 -14.34 -7.81
C VAL A 144 1.06 -13.81 -6.48
N GLU A 145 -0.05 -14.37 -6.00
CA GLU A 145 -0.52 -14.08 -4.64
C GLU A 145 0.45 -14.68 -3.60
N LEU A 146 0.26 -14.31 -2.34
CA LEU A 146 1.11 -14.78 -1.23
C LEU A 146 1.13 -16.30 -1.06
N ASP A 147 0.07 -16.98 -1.50
CA ASP A 147 -0.01 -18.45 -1.50
C ASP A 147 0.64 -19.11 -2.73
N GLY A 148 1.22 -18.31 -3.64
CA GLY A 148 1.86 -18.75 -4.87
C GLY A 148 0.91 -18.99 -6.04
N SER A 149 -0.39 -18.75 -5.88
CA SER A 149 -1.34 -18.86 -6.98
C SER A 149 -1.16 -17.73 -8.01
N SER A 150 -1.12 -18.08 -9.29
CA SER A 150 -0.98 -17.12 -10.40
C SER A 150 -2.31 -16.65 -10.97
N LYS A 151 -3.42 -17.28 -10.57
CA LYS A 151 -4.76 -16.87 -11.03
C LYS A 151 -5.28 -15.63 -10.31
N GLY A 152 -4.72 -15.30 -9.15
CA GLY A 152 -5.27 -14.28 -8.26
C GLY A 152 -6.71 -14.58 -7.83
N SER A 153 -7.26 -13.75 -6.95
CA SER A 153 -8.71 -13.56 -6.89
C SER A 153 -9.01 -12.18 -7.49
N PRO A 154 -9.97 -12.07 -8.42
CA PRO A 154 -10.26 -10.80 -9.06
C PRO A 154 -10.70 -9.77 -8.01
N ASN A 155 -10.24 -8.53 -8.18
CA ASN A 155 -10.76 -7.43 -7.38
C ASN A 155 -12.27 -7.29 -7.59
N GLN A 156 -13.01 -7.03 -6.51
CA GLN A 156 -14.46 -6.89 -6.55
C GLN A 156 -14.83 -5.42 -6.74
N TRP A 157 -14.79 -4.93 -7.98
CA TRP A 157 -15.09 -3.53 -8.30
C TRP A 157 -16.61 -3.23 -8.25
N PRO A 158 -17.02 -2.01 -7.87
CA PRO A 158 -18.41 -1.58 -8.00
C PRO A 158 -18.82 -1.53 -9.48
N SER A 159 -20.13 -1.60 -9.74
CA SER A 159 -20.67 -1.46 -11.10
C SER A 159 -20.36 -0.08 -11.67
N GLU A 160 -19.94 -0.03 -12.95
CA GLU A 160 -19.77 1.22 -13.69
C GLU A 160 -21.08 2.00 -13.84
N ASP A 161 -22.24 1.34 -13.77
CA ASP A 161 -23.54 2.01 -13.81
C ASP A 161 -23.86 2.75 -12.50
N GLU A 162 -23.31 2.29 -11.38
CA GLU A 162 -23.56 2.86 -10.05
C GLU A 162 -22.52 3.92 -9.69
N ILE A 163 -21.24 3.61 -9.90
CA ILE A 163 -20.13 4.55 -9.68
C ILE A 163 -19.27 4.62 -10.95
N PRO A 164 -19.72 5.38 -11.97
CA PRO A 164 -18.97 5.53 -13.21
C PRO A 164 -17.53 6.00 -12.99
N GLY A 165 -16.60 5.34 -13.68
CA GLY A 165 -15.17 5.65 -13.70
C GLY A 165 -14.41 5.22 -12.45
N PHE A 166 -15.02 4.44 -11.55
CA PHE A 166 -14.34 4.02 -10.31
C PHE A 166 -13.09 3.21 -10.61
N TYR A 167 -13.21 2.17 -11.44
CA TYR A 167 -12.07 1.33 -11.81
C TYR A 167 -10.97 2.15 -12.46
N LYS A 168 -11.33 2.92 -13.49
CA LYS A 168 -10.38 3.71 -14.28
C LYS A 168 -9.61 4.72 -13.42
N GLY A 169 -10.29 5.48 -12.57
CA GLY A 169 -9.60 6.48 -11.75
C GLY A 169 -8.74 5.87 -10.65
N ILE A 170 -9.13 4.72 -10.09
CA ILE A 170 -8.26 3.95 -9.18
C ILE A 170 -7.05 3.39 -9.94
N ALA A 171 -7.22 2.89 -11.16
CA ALA A 171 -6.12 2.42 -12.00
C ALA A 171 -5.11 3.55 -12.32
N GLU A 172 -5.58 4.75 -12.65
CA GLU A 172 -4.74 5.93 -12.89
C GLU A 172 -3.92 6.28 -11.64
N TYR A 173 -4.57 6.40 -10.48
CA TYR A 173 -3.88 6.67 -9.21
C TYR A 173 -2.90 5.55 -8.83
N TYR A 174 -3.31 4.29 -8.95
CA TYR A 174 -2.50 3.12 -8.61
C TYR A 174 -1.28 3.01 -9.52
N GLY A 175 -1.44 3.31 -10.81
CA GLY A 175 -0.36 3.45 -11.78
C GLY A 175 0.73 4.40 -11.28
N GLU A 176 0.37 5.64 -10.99
CA GLU A 176 1.32 6.64 -10.51
C GLU A 176 1.91 6.27 -9.13
N ALA A 177 1.07 5.83 -8.19
CA ALA A 177 1.50 5.58 -6.82
C ALA A 177 2.41 4.35 -6.69
N CYS A 178 2.03 3.23 -7.32
CA CYS A 178 2.74 1.97 -7.18
C CYS A 178 3.88 1.81 -8.20
N PHE A 179 3.75 2.35 -9.42
CA PHE A 179 4.76 2.13 -10.46
C PHE A 179 5.75 3.28 -10.59
N ASP A 180 5.33 4.52 -10.35
CA ASP A 180 6.26 5.66 -10.43
C ASP A 180 6.84 5.99 -9.04
N GLY A 181 6.01 5.99 -7.99
CA GLY A 181 6.46 6.31 -6.62
C GLY A 181 7.08 5.15 -5.84
N ALA A 182 6.34 4.05 -5.63
CA ALA A 182 6.77 2.97 -4.75
C ALA A 182 7.92 2.13 -5.34
N ARG A 183 7.96 1.92 -6.66
CA ARG A 183 9.10 1.28 -7.32
C ARG A 183 10.36 2.10 -7.14
N GLU A 184 10.27 3.43 -7.24
CA GLU A 184 11.42 4.30 -7.04
C GLU A 184 11.99 4.14 -5.63
N VAL A 185 11.16 4.22 -4.59
CA VAL A 185 11.59 4.00 -3.20
C VAL A 185 12.25 2.62 -3.04
N LEU A 186 11.67 1.57 -3.63
CA LEU A 186 12.24 0.22 -3.56
C LEU A 186 13.55 0.09 -4.37
N MET A 187 13.65 0.74 -5.52
CA MET A 187 14.85 0.76 -6.37
C MET A 187 15.99 1.50 -5.69
N VAL A 188 15.70 2.65 -5.08
CA VAL A 188 16.62 3.43 -4.25
C VAL A 188 17.15 2.59 -3.10
N ILE A 189 16.27 1.92 -2.34
CA ILE A 189 16.68 1.01 -1.24
C ILE A 189 17.57 -0.14 -1.78
N ARG A 190 17.30 -0.63 -2.99
CA ARG A 190 18.07 -1.71 -3.63
C ARG A 190 19.33 -1.23 -4.36
N GLY A 191 19.59 0.07 -4.43
CA GLY A 191 20.70 0.66 -5.20
C GLY A 191 20.58 0.47 -6.72
N LYS A 192 19.38 0.20 -7.25
CA LYS A 192 19.13 -0.02 -8.69
C LYS A 192 18.42 1.20 -9.32
N THR A 193 18.53 1.36 -10.64
CA THR A 193 17.88 2.44 -11.40
C THR A 193 16.67 1.98 -12.19
N THR A 194 15.72 2.90 -12.37
CA THR A 194 14.55 2.80 -13.27
C THR A 194 14.96 2.63 -14.75
N SER A 195 16.19 3.00 -15.10
CA SER A 195 16.80 2.78 -16.42
C SER A 195 17.20 1.31 -16.69
N GLN A 196 17.24 0.43 -15.70
CA GLN A 196 17.47 -1.01 -15.94
C GLN A 196 16.14 -1.71 -16.24
N LYS A 197 15.61 -1.48 -17.47
CA LYS A 197 14.40 -2.15 -17.99
C LYS A 197 14.58 -3.65 -18.27
N SER A 198 15.75 -4.23 -18.06
CA SER A 198 15.98 -5.66 -18.21
C SER A 198 15.93 -6.36 -16.85
N PHE A 199 14.80 -7.01 -16.57
CA PHE A 199 14.77 -8.17 -15.70
C PHE A 199 15.55 -9.29 -16.41
N GLU A 200 16.85 -9.36 -16.21
CA GLU A 200 17.57 -10.62 -16.44
C GLU A 200 17.33 -11.48 -15.20
N ALA A 201 16.44 -12.47 -15.36
CA ALA A 201 16.38 -13.60 -14.47
C ALA A 201 17.67 -14.40 -14.65
N THR A 202 18.63 -14.22 -13.75
CA THR A 202 19.72 -15.18 -13.59
C THR A 202 19.22 -16.31 -12.69
N GLU A 203 19.35 -17.53 -13.24
CA GLU A 203 19.12 -18.84 -12.63
C GLU A 203 19.81 -19.03 -11.26
#